data_AF-A0AAV2Q6F3-F1
#
_entry.id   AF-A0AAV2Q6F3-F1
#
_cell.length_a   1.000
_cell.length_b   1.000
_cell.length_c   1.000
_cell.angle_alpha   90.00
_cell.angle_beta   90.00
_cell.angle_gamma   90.00
#
_symmetry.space_group_name_H-M   'P 1'
#
loop_
_entity.id
_entity.type
_entity.pdbx_description
1 polymer ?
#
loop_
_entity_poly.entity_id
_entity_poly.type
_entity_poly.pdbx_seq_one_letter_code
_entity_poly.pdbx_strand_id
1 'polypeptide(L)'
;DFQKQKFTYYFTDVFDHNKDRVITIEDIQALNERMRHYAGWSDDNEYYLTMKEIHADFFECLLEHVGKIEPEYGFEFDVDRIPDRVEMYQWLNMWGNLVHGARSMNQFPIWLQILPKILFKVIN
;
A
#
# COMPACT_ATOMS: atom_id res chain seq x y z
N ASP A 1 17.97 -5.32 11.89
CA ASP A 1 16.82 -5.84 11.13
C ASP A 1 16.49 -4.87 9.98
N PHE A 2 17.34 -4.87 8.93
CA PHE A 2 17.32 -3.85 7.86
C PHE A 2 15.99 -3.79 7.09
N GLN A 3 15.35 -4.94 6.91
CA GLN A 3 14.04 -5.02 6.23
C GLN A 3 12.94 -4.31 7.03
N LYS A 4 12.88 -4.52 8.36
CA LYS A 4 11.90 -3.84 9.21
C LYS A 4 12.06 -2.33 9.18
N GLN A 5 13.30 -1.82 9.25
CA GLN A 5 13.55 -0.37 9.14
C GLN A 5 13.10 0.19 7.80
N LYS A 6 13.41 -0.51 6.70
CA LYS A 6 12.96 -0.12 5.36
C LYS A 6 11.44 -0.07 5.25
N PHE A 7 10.74 -1.12 5.68
CA PHE A 7 9.27 -1.15 5.62
C PHE A 7 8.61 -0.15 6.57
N THR A 8 9.20 0.10 7.73
CA THR A 8 8.75 1.17 8.64
C THR A 8 8.84 2.52 7.93
N TYR A 9 9.96 2.81 7.27
CA TYR A 9 10.13 4.05 6.50
C TYR A 9 9.09 4.19 5.38
N TYR A 10 8.82 3.11 4.62
CA TYR A 10 7.76 3.16 3.60
C TYR A 10 6.40 3.49 4.21
N PHE A 11 6.06 2.87 5.33
CA PHE A 11 4.82 3.17 6.03
C PHE A 11 4.79 4.64 6.44
N THR A 12 5.78 5.09 7.22
CA THR A 12 5.74 6.41 7.85
C THR A 12 5.92 7.55 6.86
N ASP A 13 6.80 7.43 5.88
CA ASP A 13 7.25 8.56 5.06
C ASP A 13 6.62 8.61 3.66
N VAL A 14 6.14 7.47 3.17
CA VAL A 14 5.53 7.37 1.84
C VAL A 14 4.00 7.29 1.93
N PHE A 15 3.49 6.33 2.70
CA PHE A 15 2.06 6.01 2.73
C PHE A 15 1.29 6.81 3.78
N ASP A 16 1.67 6.80 5.05
CA ASP A 16 1.04 7.57 6.14
C ASP A 16 1.29 9.07 5.91
N HIS A 17 0.34 9.73 5.23
CA HIS A 17 0.50 11.11 4.79
C HIS A 17 0.24 12.08 5.93
N ASN A 18 -0.79 11.82 6.72
CA ASN A 18 -1.23 12.68 7.81
C ASN A 18 -0.45 12.44 9.13
N LYS A 19 0.41 11.42 9.19
CA LYS A 19 1.24 11.01 10.34
C LYS A 19 0.43 10.51 11.54
N ASP A 20 -0.76 9.97 11.32
CA ASP A 20 -1.62 9.42 12.36
C ASP A 20 -1.30 7.97 12.74
N ARG A 21 -0.29 7.37 12.10
CA ARG A 21 0.21 6.00 12.31
C ARG A 21 -0.70 4.90 11.80
N VAL A 22 -1.68 5.23 10.96
CA VAL A 22 -2.42 4.27 10.15
C VAL A 22 -2.27 4.63 8.68
N ILE A 23 -2.62 3.69 7.79
CA ILE A 23 -2.81 4.00 6.36
C ILE A 23 -4.29 3.83 6.07
N THR A 24 -4.93 4.89 5.59
CA THR A 24 -6.33 4.90 5.17
C THR A 24 -6.46 5.19 3.67
N ILE A 25 -7.70 5.18 3.15
CA ILE A 25 -7.95 5.56 1.76
C ILE A 25 -7.60 7.03 1.49
N GLU A 26 -7.76 7.91 2.48
CA GLU A 26 -7.42 9.32 2.40
C GLU A 26 -5.92 9.52 2.15
N ASP A 27 -5.07 8.70 2.78
CA ASP A 27 -3.62 8.71 2.55
C ASP A 27 -3.27 8.34 1.10
N ILE A 28 -3.96 7.34 0.54
CA ILE A 28 -3.79 6.91 -0.85
C ILE A 28 -4.23 8.01 -1.81
N GLN A 29 -5.35 8.69 -1.52
CA GLN A 29 -5.81 9.84 -2.29
C GLN A 29 -4.80 11.00 -2.22
N ALA A 30 -4.23 11.28 -1.06
CA ALA A 30 -3.20 12.30 -0.90
C ALA A 30 -1.90 11.95 -1.64
N LEU A 31 -1.52 10.66 -1.68
CA LEU A 31 -0.41 10.18 -2.51
C LEU A 31 -0.66 10.42 -4.01
N ASN A 32 -1.88 10.11 -4.47
CA ASN A 32 -2.29 10.34 -5.86
C ASN A 32 -2.17 11.81 -6.27
N GLU A 33 -2.68 12.72 -5.44
CA GLU A 33 -2.61 14.16 -5.71
C GLU A 33 -1.16 14.66 -5.73
N ARG A 34 -0.31 14.21 -4.81
CA ARG A 34 1.12 14.57 -4.82
C ARG A 34 1.81 14.13 -6.12
N MET A 35 1.56 12.89 -6.56
CA MET A 35 2.14 12.37 -7.80
C MET A 35 1.64 13.14 -9.03
N ARG A 36 0.34 13.46 -9.07
CA ARG A 36 -0.26 14.29 -10.12
C ARG A 36 0.40 15.67 -10.21
N HIS A 37 0.53 16.34 -9.07
CA HIS A 37 1.19 17.65 -9.01
C HIS A 37 2.65 17.59 -9.43
N TYR A 38 3.38 16.55 -9.00
CA TYR A 38 4.78 16.35 -9.39
C TYR A 38 4.93 16.12 -10.90
N ALA A 39 4.03 15.33 -11.50
CA ALA A 39 4.03 15.03 -12.94
C ALA A 39 3.43 16.14 -13.82
N GLY A 40 2.82 17.17 -13.21
CA GLY A 40 2.15 18.26 -13.94
C GLY A 40 0.89 17.82 -14.67
N TRP A 41 0.21 16.79 -14.18
CA TRP A 41 -1.00 16.25 -14.80
C TRP A 41 -2.27 17.01 -14.40
N SER A 42 -3.17 17.17 -15.35
CA SER A 42 -4.55 17.60 -15.11
C SER A 42 -5.39 16.47 -14.51
N ASP A 43 -6.56 16.82 -13.99
CA ASP A 43 -7.46 15.85 -13.33
C ASP A 43 -8.07 14.83 -14.32
N ASP A 44 -8.12 15.17 -15.60
CA ASP A 44 -8.61 14.35 -16.71
C ASP A 44 -7.49 13.59 -17.44
N ASN A 45 -6.24 13.70 -16.97
CA ASN A 45 -5.13 12.99 -17.57
C ASN A 45 -5.29 11.47 -17.44
N GLU A 46 -5.18 10.74 -18.56
CA GLU A 46 -5.39 9.29 -18.61
C GLU A 46 -4.44 8.50 -17.68
N TYR A 47 -3.18 8.94 -17.56
CA TYR A 47 -2.20 8.32 -16.66
C TYR A 47 -2.55 8.57 -15.19
N TYR A 48 -3.04 9.77 -14.88
CA TYR A 48 -3.52 10.07 -13.53
C TYR A 48 -4.71 9.19 -13.16
N LEU A 49 -5.71 9.08 -14.04
CA LEU A 49 -6.90 8.25 -13.81
C LEU A 49 -6.52 6.77 -13.63
N THR A 50 -5.66 6.24 -14.49
CA THR A 50 -5.17 4.85 -14.39
C THR A 50 -4.41 4.60 -13.09
N MET A 51 -3.58 5.55 -12.65
CA MET A 51 -2.85 5.44 -11.38
C MET A 51 -3.79 5.42 -10.18
N LYS A 52 -4.84 6.26 -10.17
CA LYS A 52 -5.84 6.27 -9.10
C LYS A 52 -6.53 4.91 -8.96
N GLU A 53 -6.97 4.34 -10.08
CA GLU A 53 -7.61 3.01 -10.10
C GLU A 53 -6.68 1.95 -9.53
N ILE A 54 -5.43 1.92 -9.98
CA ILE A 54 -4.48 0.90 -9.53
C ILE A 54 -4.10 1.08 -8.05
N HIS A 55 -4.01 2.32 -7.56
CA HIS A 55 -3.78 2.58 -6.14
C HIS A 55 -5.00 2.25 -5.26
N ALA A 56 -6.23 2.44 -5.76
CA ALA A 56 -7.45 2.02 -5.07
C ALA A 56 -7.53 0.49 -4.97
N ASP A 57 -7.37 -0.22 -6.09
CA ASP A 57 -7.32 -1.69 -6.14
C ASP A 57 -6.22 -2.25 -5.23
N PHE A 58 -5.06 -1.59 -5.21
CA PHE A 58 -3.98 -1.93 -4.28
C PHE A 58 -4.45 -1.84 -2.83
N PHE A 59 -5.07 -0.73 -2.45
CA PHE A 59 -5.48 -0.51 -1.07
C PHE A 59 -6.55 -1.51 -0.63
N GLU A 60 -7.52 -1.82 -1.49
CA GLU A 60 -8.51 -2.87 -1.24
C GLU A 60 -7.84 -4.24 -1.03
N CYS A 61 -6.93 -4.63 -1.92
CA CYS A 61 -6.16 -5.88 -1.79
C CYS A 61 -5.33 -5.90 -0.49
N LEU A 62 -4.78 -4.75 -0.10
CA LEU A 62 -4.00 -4.62 1.13
C LEU A 62 -4.89 -4.85 2.35
N LEU A 63 -6.06 -4.21 2.42
CA LEU A 63 -7.05 -4.38 3.50
C LEU A 63 -7.51 -5.83 3.62
N GLU A 64 -7.83 -6.48 2.50
CA GLU A 64 -8.18 -7.90 2.48
C GLU A 64 -7.04 -8.79 3.01
N HIS A 65 -5.80 -8.47 2.64
CA HIS A 65 -4.66 -9.27 3.06
C HIS A 65 -4.38 -9.10 4.56
N VAL A 66 -4.43 -7.86 5.07
CA VAL A 66 -4.21 -7.63 6.50
C VAL A 66 -5.39 -8.07 7.37
N GLY A 67 -6.62 -8.09 6.83
CA GLY A 67 -7.78 -8.67 7.51
C GLY A 67 -7.67 -10.18 7.70
N LYS A 68 -6.91 -10.87 6.83
CA LYS A 68 -6.63 -12.31 6.96
C LYS A 68 -5.48 -12.63 7.92
N ILE A 69 -4.76 -11.62 8.40
CA ILE A 69 -3.66 -11.80 9.36
C ILE A 69 -4.25 -11.77 10.76
N GLU A 70 -4.17 -12.89 11.48
CA GLU A 70 -4.58 -12.96 12.88
C GLU A 70 -3.84 -11.89 13.72
N PRO A 71 -4.54 -11.12 14.57
CA PRO A 71 -3.88 -10.25 15.54
C PRO A 71 -3.04 -11.09 16.52
N GLU A 72 -1.97 -10.49 17.06
CA GLU A 72 -1.26 -11.09 18.20
C GLU A 72 -2.25 -11.35 19.34
N TYR A 73 -2.34 -12.62 19.77
CA TYR A 73 -3.11 -13.18 20.88
C TYR A 73 -3.97 -12.20 21.72
N GLY A 74 -5.30 -12.38 21.70
CA GLY A 74 -6.19 -11.90 22.77
C GLY A 74 -7.38 -11.02 22.37
N PHE A 75 -7.59 -10.75 21.07
CA PHE A 75 -8.78 -10.05 20.58
C PHE A 75 -9.76 -11.01 19.89
N GLU A 76 -11.07 -10.82 20.11
CA GLU A 76 -12.10 -11.53 19.34
C GLU A 76 -11.97 -11.16 17.86
N PHE A 77 -11.68 -12.16 17.03
CA PHE A 77 -11.50 -12.02 15.60
C PHE A 77 -12.87 -12.01 14.91
N ASP A 78 -13.24 -10.86 14.33
CA ASP A 78 -14.38 -10.79 13.40
C ASP A 78 -13.87 -11.16 12.00
N VAL A 79 -13.90 -12.47 11.71
CA VAL A 79 -13.48 -13.08 10.43
C VAL A 79 -14.13 -12.43 9.20
N ASP A 80 -15.28 -11.79 9.38
CA ASP A 80 -16.10 -11.24 8.30
C ASP A 80 -15.87 -9.73 8.10
N ARG A 81 -15.10 -9.08 8.99
CA ARG A 81 -14.84 -7.63 8.89
C ARG A 81 -13.54 -7.35 8.16
N ILE A 82 -13.65 -6.88 6.92
CA ILE A 82 -12.54 -6.24 6.22
C ILE A 82 -12.21 -4.93 6.97
N PRO A 83 -10.96 -4.71 7.40
CA PRO A 83 -10.56 -3.47 8.05
C PRO A 83 -10.68 -2.29 7.08
N ASP A 84 -10.87 -1.08 7.60
CA ASP A 84 -10.91 0.18 6.83
C ASP A 84 -9.54 0.91 6.80
N ARG A 85 -8.56 0.38 7.53
CA ARG A 85 -7.22 0.95 7.70
C ARG A 85 -6.17 -0.11 7.93
N VAL A 86 -4.91 0.26 7.78
CA VAL A 86 -3.75 -0.61 8.01
C VAL A 86 -2.89 -0.04 9.12
N GLU A 87 -2.66 -0.82 10.17
CA GLU A 87 -1.75 -0.48 11.26
C GLU A 87 -0.32 -0.94 10.97
N MET A 88 0.66 -0.30 11.61
CA MET A 88 2.08 -0.63 11.42
C MET A 88 2.41 -2.11 11.63
N TYR A 89 1.82 -2.76 12.65
CA TYR A 89 2.09 -4.16 12.92
C TYR A 89 1.55 -5.07 11.80
N GLN A 90 0.37 -4.76 11.27
CA GLN A 90 -0.25 -5.47 10.14
C GLN A 90 0.61 -5.32 8.89
N TRP A 91 1.08 -4.10 8.62
CA TRP A 91 2.00 -3.80 7.53
C TRP A 91 3.31 -4.59 7.64
N LEU A 92 3.96 -4.58 8.81
CA LEU A 92 5.22 -5.29 9.01
C LEU A 92 5.05 -6.81 8.95
N ASN A 93 3.93 -7.36 9.46
CA ASN A 93 3.64 -8.79 9.37
C ASN A 93 3.40 -9.22 7.91
N MET A 94 2.57 -8.45 7.18
CA MET A 94 2.31 -8.66 5.75
C MET A 94 3.61 -8.65 4.94
N TRP A 95 4.45 -7.63 5.10
CA TRP A 95 5.74 -7.57 4.39
C TRP A 95 6.67 -8.69 4.81
N GLY A 96 6.69 -9.07 6.09
CA GLY A 96 7.42 -10.23 6.58
C GLY A 96 7.05 -11.52 5.84
N ASN A 97 5.76 -11.77 5.66
CA ASN A 97 5.24 -12.94 4.94
C ASN A 97 5.56 -12.89 3.44
N LEU A 98 5.36 -11.73 2.80
CA LEU A 98 5.60 -11.56 1.37
C LEU A 98 7.09 -11.72 1.00
N VAL A 99 8.00 -11.10 1.76
CA VAL A 99 9.44 -11.14 1.42
C VAL A 99 10.11 -12.43 1.82
N HIS A 100 9.57 -13.18 2.79
CA HIS A 100 10.16 -14.46 3.18
C HIS A 100 10.09 -15.50 2.06
N GLY A 101 9.02 -15.47 1.25
CA GLY A 101 8.81 -16.39 0.14
C GLY A 101 9.26 -15.89 -1.23
N ALA A 102 9.39 -14.57 -1.42
CA ALA A 102 9.62 -13.98 -2.73
C ALA A 102 11.12 -13.98 -3.13
N ARG A 103 11.42 -14.60 -4.27
CA ARG A 103 12.72 -14.66 -4.95
C ARG A 103 12.75 -13.85 -6.25
N SER A 104 11.59 -13.43 -6.77
CA SER A 104 11.47 -12.60 -7.96
C SER A 104 10.22 -11.72 -7.93
N MET A 105 10.19 -10.67 -8.76
CA MET A 105 9.06 -9.73 -8.81
C MET A 105 7.72 -10.42 -9.09
N ASN A 106 7.73 -11.46 -9.92
CA ASN A 106 6.54 -12.20 -10.36
C ASN A 106 5.88 -13.00 -9.24
N GLN A 107 6.52 -13.13 -8.07
CA GLN A 107 6.01 -13.82 -6.90
C GLN A 107 5.30 -12.89 -5.91
N PHE A 108 5.37 -11.58 -6.12
CA PHE A 108 4.55 -10.64 -5.39
C PHE A 108 3.13 -10.60 -5.97
N PRO A 109 2.12 -10.17 -5.21
CA PRO A 109 0.81 -9.83 -5.74
C PRO A 109 0.88 -8.94 -6.99
N ILE A 110 -0.04 -9.13 -7.93
CA ILE A 110 -0.05 -8.44 -9.24
C ILE A 110 0.07 -6.92 -9.08
N TRP A 111 -0.62 -6.34 -8.09
CA TRP A 111 -0.57 -4.91 -7.82
C TRP A 111 0.86 -4.40 -7.52
N LEU A 112 1.68 -5.16 -6.78
CA LEU A 112 3.10 -4.82 -6.56
C LEU A 112 3.88 -4.87 -7.85
N GLN A 113 3.56 -5.80 -8.74
CA GLN A 113 4.23 -5.94 -10.03
C GLN A 113 3.90 -4.79 -11.00
N ILE A 114 2.72 -4.18 -10.84
CA ILE A 114 2.24 -3.08 -11.68
C ILE A 114 2.76 -1.74 -11.18
N LEU A 115 2.88 -1.54 -9.86
CA LEU A 115 3.28 -0.27 -9.26
C LEU A 115 4.58 0.33 -9.85
N PRO A 116 5.70 -0.42 -9.99
CA PRO A 116 6.91 0.11 -10.62
C PRO A 116 6.70 0.53 -12.08
N LYS A 117 5.83 -0.18 -12.83
CA LYS A 117 5.58 0.12 -14.25
C LYS A 117 4.86 1.45 -14.42
N ILE A 118 3.93 1.77 -13.51
CA ILE A 118 3.27 3.08 -13.49
C ILE A 118 4.27 4.15 -13.08
N LEU A 119 5.00 3.95 -11.99
CA LEU A 119 5.99 4.92 -11.51
C LEU A 119 7.03 5.26 -12.60
N PHE A 120 7.51 4.27 -13.36
CA PHE A 120 8.41 4.51 -14.48
C PHE A 120 7.76 5.26 -15.66
N LYS A 121 6.45 5.08 -15.89
CA LYS A 121 5.68 5.85 -16.89
C LYS A 121 5.33 7.26 -16.42
N VAL A 122 5.30 7.51 -15.11
CA VAL A 122 5.11 8.84 -14.53
C VAL A 122 6.39 9.66 -14.65
N ILE A 123 7.55 9.01 -14.49
CA ILE A 123 8.87 9.66 -14.44
C ILE A 123 9.45 9.93 -15.85
N ASN A 124 9.12 9.10 -16.85
CA ASN A 124 9.61 9.21 -18.23
C ASN A 124 8.52 9.69 -19.18
#